data_AF-W2QMN5-F1
#
_entry.id   AF-W2QMN5-F1
#
_cell.length_a   1.000
_cell.length_b   1.000
_cell.length_c   1.000
_cell.angle_alpha   90.00
_cell.angle_beta   90.00
_cell.angle_gamma   90.00
#
_symmetry.space_group_name_H-M   'P 1'
#
loop_
_entity.id
_entity.type
_entity.pdbx_description
1 polymer ?
#
loop_
_entity_poly.entity_id
_entity_poly.type
_entity_poly.pdbx_seq_one_letter_code
_entity_poly.pdbx_strand_id
1 'polypeptide(L)'
;MVELRIARLRGNPPAKAVLTDIRSKCNRLPELEKLCLGVVDRLEALHDEVAQCRTDDTLRVKYIDIILILVKRIVRRKPLLTRLATFHSAALVIRRLHQDLDDVETVLRAGSEGQEWGDQWESDRTKQFSILENLVQNATDRHLVREIKSHKMVQQVLMKLHKELGGCPFETHCQLMRATFDRVCAFAQLDDVQFPDWYISADDLMFEDGSGVSGTFGEVRHAMWFHAGERTRVMVKQLFQNSS
;
A
#
# COMPACT_ATOMS: atom_id res chain seq x y z
N MET A 1 21.61 -18.76 17.17
CA MET A 1 20.79 -17.58 16.80
C MET A 1 19.53 -18.11 16.15
N VAL A 2 18.34 -17.78 16.70
CA VAL A 2 17.06 -18.27 16.15
C VAL A 2 16.75 -17.46 14.90
N GLU A 3 16.58 -18.12 13.75
CA GLU A 3 16.24 -17.45 12.50
C GLU A 3 14.72 -17.20 12.43
N LEU A 4 14.30 -15.92 12.41
CA LEU A 4 12.89 -15.56 12.24
C LEU A 4 12.48 -15.75 10.77
N ARG A 5 11.51 -16.64 10.53
CA ARG A 5 10.99 -16.96 9.20
C ARG A 5 9.54 -16.51 9.03
N ILE A 6 9.17 -16.12 7.82
CA ILE A 6 7.83 -15.61 7.49
C ILE A 6 6.99 -16.70 6.84
N ALA A 7 6.27 -17.48 7.66
CA ALA A 7 5.46 -18.62 7.19
C ALA A 7 4.33 -18.22 6.21
N ARG A 8 3.88 -16.96 6.26
CA ARG A 8 2.82 -16.41 5.41
C ARG A 8 3.29 -15.99 4.00
N LEU A 9 4.56 -16.24 3.68
CA LEU A 9 5.15 -16.05 2.36
C LEU A 9 5.59 -17.41 1.80
N ARG A 10 5.45 -17.59 0.48
CA ARG A 10 5.83 -18.84 -0.20
C ARG A 10 7.30 -19.17 0.08
N GLY A 11 7.56 -20.40 0.50
CA GLY A 11 8.91 -20.90 0.81
C GLY A 11 9.42 -20.53 2.20
N ASN A 12 8.58 -19.90 3.03
CA ASN A 12 8.88 -19.53 4.42
C ASN A 12 10.25 -18.83 4.53
N PRO A 13 10.50 -17.73 3.79
CA PRO A 13 11.81 -17.11 3.72
C PRO A 13 12.24 -16.52 5.08
N PRO A 14 13.56 -16.40 5.33
CA PRO A 14 14.07 -15.64 6.47
C PRO A 14 13.66 -14.18 6.37
N ALA A 15 13.25 -13.56 7.47
CA ALA A 15 12.78 -12.18 7.46
C ALA A 15 13.87 -11.19 7.01
N LYS A 16 15.15 -11.39 7.38
CA LYS A 16 16.26 -10.55 6.87
C LYS A 16 16.33 -10.56 5.34
N ALA A 17 16.20 -11.74 4.72
CA ALA A 17 16.19 -11.86 3.26
C ALA A 17 14.99 -11.14 2.62
N VAL A 18 13.82 -11.18 3.28
CA VAL A 18 12.64 -10.44 2.83
C VAL A 18 12.84 -8.92 2.94
N LEU A 19 13.46 -8.41 4.00
CA LEU A 19 13.80 -6.99 4.16
C LEU A 19 14.75 -6.52 3.05
N THR A 20 15.76 -7.32 2.71
CA THR A 20 16.66 -7.03 1.58
C THR A 20 15.90 -6.96 0.24
N ASP A 21 14.98 -7.91 0.00
CA ASP A 21 14.14 -7.90 -1.20
C ASP A 21 13.20 -6.67 -1.24
N ILE A 22 12.59 -6.28 -0.11
CA ILE A 22 11.79 -5.06 0.00
C ILE A 22 12.63 -3.84 -0.38
N ARG A 23 13.83 -3.68 0.20
CA ARG A 23 14.74 -2.58 -0.10
C ARG A 23 15.04 -2.50 -1.59
N SER A 24 15.32 -3.62 -2.24
CA SER A 24 15.56 -3.66 -3.70
C SER A 24 14.34 -3.24 -4.53
N LYS A 25 13.13 -3.51 -4.04
CA LYS A 25 11.88 -3.15 -4.72
C LYS A 25 11.50 -1.69 -4.49
N CYS A 26 11.91 -1.06 -3.39
CA CYS A 26 11.70 0.36 -3.15
C CYS A 26 12.28 1.23 -4.28
N ASN A 27 13.43 0.83 -4.87
CA ASN A 27 14.04 1.51 -6.02
C ASN A 27 13.13 1.58 -7.27
N ARG A 28 12.08 0.75 -7.32
CA ARG A 28 11.09 0.75 -8.43
C ARG A 28 9.88 1.65 -8.15
N LEU A 29 9.84 2.26 -6.97
CA LEU A 29 8.80 3.17 -6.48
C LEU A 29 9.48 4.42 -5.91
N PRO A 30 10.18 5.22 -6.75
CA PRO A 30 11.04 6.31 -6.29
C PRO A 30 10.30 7.35 -5.45
N GLU A 31 9.00 7.56 -5.68
CA GLU A 31 8.15 8.44 -4.89
C GLU A 31 7.91 7.92 -3.47
N LEU A 32 7.88 6.60 -3.27
CA LEU A 32 7.68 5.97 -1.97
C LEU A 32 8.98 5.52 -1.31
N GLU A 33 10.10 5.56 -2.03
CA GLU A 33 11.36 4.93 -1.63
C GLU A 33 11.78 5.37 -0.22
N LYS A 34 11.93 6.67 0.00
CA LYS A 34 12.37 7.20 1.31
C LYS A 34 11.43 6.80 2.44
N LEU A 35 10.12 6.91 2.22
CA LEU A 35 9.10 6.53 3.21
C LEU A 35 9.15 5.03 3.54
N CYS A 36 9.33 4.17 2.54
CA CYS A 36 9.41 2.73 2.75
C CYS A 36 10.71 2.33 3.42
N LEU A 37 11.84 2.93 3.02
CA LEU A 37 13.15 2.65 3.61
C LEU A 37 13.19 3.03 5.09
N GLY A 38 12.55 4.13 5.50
CA GLY A 38 12.43 4.47 6.91
C GLY A 38 11.75 3.38 7.75
N VAL A 39 10.73 2.69 7.24
CA VAL A 39 10.11 1.54 7.92
C VAL A 39 11.06 0.34 7.93
N VAL A 40 11.76 0.08 6.82
CA VAL A 40 12.70 -1.05 6.70
C VAL A 40 13.87 -0.89 7.65
N ASP A 41 14.47 0.29 7.76
CA ASP A 41 15.58 0.59 8.66
C ASP A 41 15.20 0.26 10.11
N ARG A 42 14.00 0.65 10.53
CA ARG A 42 13.46 0.34 11.86
C ARG A 42 13.18 -1.15 12.06
N LEU A 43 12.64 -1.84 11.05
CA LEU A 43 12.45 -3.28 11.10
C LEU A 43 13.77 -4.04 11.20
N GLU A 44 14.83 -3.57 10.54
CA GLU A 44 16.17 -4.14 10.63
C GLU A 44 16.76 -3.91 12.03
N ALA A 45 16.59 -2.70 12.58
CA ALA A 45 17.07 -2.35 13.92
C ALA A 45 16.41 -3.16 15.05
N LEU A 46 15.12 -3.51 14.93
CA LEU A 46 14.39 -4.29 15.93
C LEU A 46 14.50 -5.81 15.73
N HIS A 47 15.13 -6.25 14.64
CA HIS A 47 15.02 -7.64 14.19
C HIS A 47 15.55 -8.64 15.23
N ASP A 48 16.75 -8.41 15.75
CA ASP A 48 17.43 -9.39 16.62
C ASP A 48 16.74 -9.52 17.99
N GLU A 49 16.10 -8.45 18.47
CA GLU A 49 15.30 -8.45 19.70
C GLU A 49 13.98 -9.21 19.47
N VAL A 50 13.25 -8.91 18.39
CA VAL A 50 11.99 -9.59 18.05
C VAL A 50 12.21 -11.08 17.73
N ALA A 51 13.36 -11.45 17.16
CA ALA A 51 13.69 -12.84 16.86
C ALA A 51 13.82 -13.72 18.12
N GLN A 52 14.08 -13.11 19.28
CA GLN A 52 14.15 -13.80 20.58
C GLN A 52 12.77 -14.02 21.22
N CYS A 53 11.75 -13.26 20.81
CA CYS A 53 10.38 -13.44 21.27
C CYS A 53 9.81 -14.80 20.84
N ARG A 54 8.88 -15.32 21.65
CA ARG A 54 8.13 -16.55 21.31
C ARG A 54 7.36 -16.39 20.00
N THR A 55 7.08 -17.50 19.33
CA THR A 55 6.41 -17.49 18.02
C THR A 55 4.99 -16.90 18.06
N ASP A 56 4.30 -17.06 19.18
CA ASP A 56 2.95 -16.56 19.46
C ASP A 56 2.93 -15.19 20.16
N ASP A 57 4.11 -14.61 20.41
CA ASP A 57 4.24 -13.29 21.03
C ASP A 57 3.62 -12.21 20.13
N THR A 58 2.81 -11.34 20.72
CA THR A 58 2.08 -10.28 20.02
C THR A 58 3.02 -9.30 19.31
N LEU A 59 4.20 -9.02 19.87
CA LEU A 59 5.21 -8.16 19.26
C LEU A 59 5.77 -8.78 17.99
N ARG A 60 6.08 -10.08 18.04
CA ARG A 60 6.58 -10.83 16.90
C ARG A 60 5.54 -10.95 15.79
N VAL A 61 4.27 -11.18 16.15
CA VAL A 61 3.15 -11.19 15.20
C VAL A 61 3.02 -9.82 14.52
N LYS A 62 3.03 -8.73 15.30
CA LYS A 62 2.92 -7.36 14.77
C LYS A 62 4.07 -7.00 13.84
N TYR A 63 5.31 -7.33 14.22
CA TYR A 63 6.49 -7.17 13.39
C TYR A 63 6.37 -7.90 12.04
N ILE A 64 5.93 -9.16 12.06
CA ILE A 64 5.72 -9.95 10.84
C ILE A 64 4.60 -9.34 9.98
N ASP A 65 3.51 -8.87 10.60
CA ASP A 65 2.40 -8.25 9.88
C ASP A 65 2.82 -6.95 9.16
N ILE A 66 3.70 -6.14 9.77
CA ILE A 66 4.26 -4.95 9.13
C ILE A 66 5.06 -5.33 7.88
N ILE A 67 5.93 -6.35 7.97
CA ILE A 67 6.68 -6.86 6.81
C ILE A 67 5.73 -7.35 5.72
N LEU A 68 4.68 -8.09 6.10
CA LEU A 68 3.70 -8.59 5.14
C LEU A 68 2.96 -7.47 4.43
N ILE A 69 2.60 -6.38 5.13
CA ILE A 69 1.98 -5.20 4.51
C ILE A 69 2.94 -4.56 3.51
N LEU A 70 4.21 -4.38 3.86
CA LEU A 70 5.20 -3.85 2.92
C LEU A 70 5.27 -4.71 1.64
N VAL A 71 5.44 -6.03 1.78
CA VAL A 71 5.57 -6.97 0.66
C VAL A 71 4.29 -7.08 -0.18
N LYS A 72 3.14 -7.30 0.47
CA LYS A 72 1.88 -7.66 -0.20
C LYS A 72 1.10 -6.44 -0.69
N ARG A 73 1.42 -5.22 -0.24
CA ARG A 73 0.66 -4.01 -0.58
C ARG A 73 1.52 -2.88 -1.13
N ILE A 74 2.61 -2.54 -0.43
CA ILE A 74 3.36 -1.31 -0.72
C ILE A 74 4.35 -1.52 -1.87
N VAL A 75 5.29 -2.47 -1.75
CA VAL A 75 6.36 -2.65 -2.75
C VAL A 75 5.95 -3.51 -3.95
N ARG A 76 4.64 -3.69 -4.17
CA ARG A 76 4.13 -4.36 -5.38
C ARG A 76 4.23 -3.41 -6.56
N ARG A 77 4.68 -3.93 -7.69
CA ARG A 77 4.69 -3.17 -8.95
C ARG A 77 3.26 -2.77 -9.30
N LYS A 78 3.03 -1.47 -9.40
CA LYS A 78 1.77 -0.85 -9.80
C LYS A 78 2.01 0.07 -11.00
N PRO A 79 1.07 0.13 -11.97
CA PRO A 79 1.09 1.12 -13.04
C PRO A 79 1.18 2.54 -12.48
N LEU A 80 1.78 3.46 -13.23
CA LEU A 80 1.93 4.85 -12.79
C LEU A 80 0.58 5.51 -12.44
N LEU A 81 -0.45 5.29 -13.24
CA LEU A 81 -1.79 5.83 -12.96
C LEU A 81 -2.39 5.27 -11.66
N THR A 82 -2.16 3.97 -11.36
CA THR A 82 -2.57 3.37 -10.09
C THR A 82 -1.78 3.94 -8.91
N ARG A 83 -0.49 4.23 -9.09
CA ARG A 83 0.35 4.90 -8.08
C ARG A 83 -0.19 6.30 -7.78
N LEU A 84 -0.56 7.06 -8.80
CA LEU A 84 -1.25 8.35 -8.63
C LEU A 84 -2.57 8.18 -7.88
N ALA A 85 -3.40 7.20 -8.24
CA ALA A 85 -4.66 6.93 -7.55
C ALA A 85 -4.51 6.35 -6.13
N THR A 86 -3.29 6.03 -5.68
CA THR A 86 -3.05 5.44 -4.35
C THR A 86 -2.00 6.17 -3.52
N PHE A 87 -1.48 7.32 -3.99
CA PHE A 87 -0.33 7.97 -3.37
C PHE A 87 -0.58 8.38 -1.92
N HIS A 88 -1.78 8.90 -1.63
CA HIS A 88 -2.15 9.39 -0.31
C HIS A 88 -2.44 8.21 0.62
N SER A 89 -3.31 7.29 0.20
CA SER A 89 -3.61 6.08 0.96
C SER A 89 -2.37 5.22 1.23
N ALA A 90 -1.43 5.07 0.27
CA ALA A 90 -0.17 4.37 0.48
C ALA A 90 0.68 5.03 1.57
N ALA A 91 0.80 6.36 1.56
CA ALA A 91 1.53 7.08 2.59
C ALA A 91 0.87 6.98 3.97
N LEU A 92 -0.46 7.08 4.07
CA LEU A 92 -1.16 6.88 5.33
C LEU A 92 -0.93 5.46 5.90
N VAL A 93 -0.89 4.44 5.04
CA VAL A 93 -0.53 3.09 5.47
C VAL A 93 0.90 3.04 5.99
N ILE A 94 1.86 3.64 5.29
CA ILE A 94 3.26 3.68 5.74
C ILE A 94 3.40 4.41 7.08
N ARG A 95 2.69 5.55 7.27
CA ARG A 95 2.63 6.25 8.55
C ARG A 95 2.16 5.32 9.68
N ARG A 96 1.11 4.55 9.41
CA ARG A 96 0.58 3.60 10.38
C ARG A 96 1.56 2.46 10.68
N LEU A 97 2.38 2.03 9.71
CA LEU A 97 3.45 1.07 9.96
C LEU A 97 4.52 1.62 10.90
N HIS A 98 4.88 2.90 10.77
CA HIS A 98 5.77 3.54 11.75
C HIS A 98 5.15 3.57 13.15
N GLN A 99 3.89 3.98 13.28
CA GLN A 99 3.19 3.99 14.58
C GLN A 99 3.12 2.59 15.20
N ASP A 100 2.88 1.56 14.39
CA ASP A 100 2.93 0.18 14.87
C ASP A 100 4.31 -0.25 15.38
N LEU A 101 5.38 0.23 14.73
CA LEU A 101 6.75 0.00 15.18
C LEU A 101 7.07 0.78 16.45
N ASP A 102 6.51 1.97 16.65
CA ASP A 102 6.64 2.73 17.91
C ASP A 102 6.12 1.90 19.09
N ASP A 103 4.96 1.23 18.91
CA ASP A 103 4.41 0.34 19.93
C ASP A 103 5.32 -0.87 20.21
N VAL A 104 5.96 -1.45 19.17
CA VAL A 104 6.88 -2.58 19.33
C VAL A 104 8.16 -2.14 20.06
N GLU A 105 8.72 -1.02 19.64
CA GLU A 105 9.94 -0.43 20.18
C GLU A 105 9.77 -0.01 21.64
N THR A 106 8.65 0.62 21.99
CA THR A 106 8.34 1.05 23.37
C THR A 106 8.34 -0.12 24.34
N VAL A 107 7.83 -1.29 23.91
CA VAL A 107 7.78 -2.50 24.75
C VAL A 107 9.14 -3.18 24.84
N LEU A 108 9.92 -3.23 23.75
CA LEU A 108 11.23 -3.90 23.73
C LEU A 108 12.34 -3.06 24.37
N ARG A 109 12.30 -1.74 24.19
CA ARG A 109 13.32 -0.78 24.62
C ARG A 109 12.66 0.21 25.58
N ALA A 110 12.52 -0.20 26.83
CA ALA A 110 11.91 0.61 27.88
C ALA A 110 12.46 2.05 27.89
N GLY A 111 11.71 2.99 27.31
CA GLY A 111 12.03 4.42 27.33
C GLY A 111 12.91 4.95 26.20
N SER A 112 12.97 4.35 25.00
CA SER A 112 13.59 5.04 23.86
C SER A 112 12.77 6.27 23.45
N GLU A 113 13.29 7.46 23.72
CA GLU A 113 12.82 8.71 23.12
C GLU A 113 13.23 8.75 21.64
N GLY A 114 12.27 8.87 20.73
CA GLY A 114 12.62 9.10 19.32
C GLY A 114 11.47 9.00 18.34
N GLN A 115 10.75 10.10 18.14
CA GLN A 115 9.83 10.27 17.01
C GLN A 115 10.52 10.96 15.81
N GLU A 116 11.81 10.67 15.58
CA GLU A 116 12.61 11.29 14.50
C GLU A 116 11.97 11.10 13.11
N TRP A 117 11.26 9.99 12.92
CA TRP A 117 10.53 9.73 11.68
C TRP A 117 9.32 10.69 11.51
N GLY A 118 8.71 11.10 12.61
CA GLY A 118 7.59 12.04 12.65
C GLY A 118 8.01 13.43 12.21
N ASP A 119 9.18 13.89 12.67
CA ASP A 119 9.73 15.20 12.30
C ASP A 119 10.07 15.28 10.80
N GLN A 120 10.48 14.16 10.21
CA GLN A 120 10.82 14.10 8.78
C GLN A 120 9.61 13.84 7.89
N TRP A 121 8.47 13.44 8.46
CA TRP A 121 7.29 12.95 7.72
C TRP A 121 6.81 13.94 6.66
N GLU A 122 6.61 15.21 7.04
CA GLU A 122 6.07 16.21 6.12
C GLU A 122 7.04 16.54 4.97
N SER A 123 8.35 16.56 5.26
CA SER A 123 9.37 16.75 4.22
C SER A 123 9.36 15.59 3.21
N ASP A 124 9.23 14.37 3.71
CA ASP A 124 9.26 13.17 2.87
C ASP A 124 7.95 12.99 2.09
N ARG A 125 6.82 13.40 2.67
CA ARG A 125 5.53 13.51 1.97
C ARG A 125 5.56 14.51 0.84
N THR A 126 6.18 15.66 1.07
CA THR A 126 6.36 16.69 0.03
C THR A 126 7.21 16.14 -1.12
N LYS A 127 8.35 15.50 -0.80
CA LYS A 127 9.23 14.87 -1.81
C LYS A 127 8.53 13.77 -2.58
N GLN A 128 7.78 12.90 -1.91
CA GLN A 128 6.96 11.86 -2.56
C GLN A 128 6.08 12.49 -3.64
N PHE A 129 5.32 13.53 -3.29
CA PHE A 129 4.40 14.15 -4.24
C PHE A 129 5.16 14.77 -5.41
N SER A 130 6.24 15.53 -5.17
CA SER A 130 7.02 16.15 -6.25
C SER A 130 7.62 15.12 -7.22
N ILE A 131 8.09 13.98 -6.72
CA ILE A 131 8.60 12.89 -7.59
C ILE A 131 7.45 12.31 -8.42
N LEU A 132 6.31 12.03 -7.81
CA LEU A 132 5.15 11.48 -8.49
C LEU A 132 4.60 12.43 -9.55
N GLU A 133 4.52 13.72 -9.24
CA GLU A 133 4.12 14.79 -10.15
C GLU A 133 5.02 14.80 -11.40
N ASN A 134 6.34 14.81 -11.19
CA ASN A 134 7.32 14.79 -12.28
C ASN A 134 7.16 13.54 -13.17
N LEU A 135 6.95 12.37 -12.56
CA LEU A 135 6.71 11.13 -13.31
C LEU A 135 5.43 11.19 -14.17
N VAL A 136 4.34 11.71 -13.60
CA VAL A 136 3.04 11.80 -14.29
C VAL A 136 3.07 12.85 -15.39
N GLN A 137 3.67 14.01 -15.17
CA GLN A 137 3.78 15.07 -16.17
C GLN A 137 4.61 14.66 -17.38
N ASN A 138 5.65 13.84 -17.18
CA ASN A 138 6.48 13.30 -18.26
C ASN A 138 5.90 12.06 -18.95
N ALA A 139 4.81 11.49 -18.43
CA ALA A 139 4.17 10.35 -19.03
C ALA A 139 3.20 10.78 -20.14
N THR A 140 3.29 10.10 -21.29
CA THR A 140 2.24 10.22 -22.32
C THR A 140 0.97 9.49 -21.89
N ASP A 141 -0.18 9.92 -22.39
CA ASP A 141 -1.47 9.27 -22.11
C ASP A 141 -1.46 7.78 -22.47
N ARG A 142 -0.83 7.46 -23.61
CA ARG A 142 -0.59 6.09 -24.04
C ARG A 142 0.22 5.29 -23.02
N HIS A 143 1.25 5.88 -22.40
CA HIS A 143 2.03 5.20 -21.37
C HIS A 143 1.19 4.92 -20.11
N LEU A 144 0.44 5.92 -19.64
CA LEU A 144 -0.45 5.80 -18.47
C LEU A 144 -1.48 4.68 -18.65
N VAL A 145 -2.06 4.57 -19.85
CA VAL A 145 -3.09 3.56 -20.16
C VAL A 145 -2.47 2.20 -20.48
N ARG A 146 -1.37 2.13 -21.24
CA ARG A 146 -0.80 0.85 -21.71
C ARG A 146 -0.29 -0.04 -20.58
N GLU A 147 0.18 0.53 -19.48
CA GLU A 147 0.57 -0.26 -18.30
C GLU A 147 -0.62 -0.98 -17.65
N ILE A 148 -1.84 -0.48 -17.88
CA ILE A 148 -3.08 -1.05 -17.39
C ILE A 148 -3.68 -1.94 -18.50
N LYS A 149 -3.65 -3.24 -18.27
CA LYS A 149 -3.86 -4.28 -19.30
C LYS A 149 -5.28 -4.37 -19.88
N SER A 150 -6.26 -3.65 -19.35
CA SER A 150 -7.63 -3.67 -19.89
C SER A 150 -8.38 -2.38 -19.60
N HIS A 151 -9.33 -2.06 -20.49
CA HIS A 151 -10.19 -0.88 -20.40
C HIS A 151 -11.02 -0.84 -19.11
N LYS A 152 -11.58 -1.98 -18.68
CA LYS A 152 -12.25 -2.14 -17.38
C LYS A 152 -11.33 -1.79 -16.19
N MET A 153 -10.05 -2.17 -16.25
CA MET A 153 -9.10 -1.85 -15.20
C MET A 153 -8.71 -0.36 -15.22
N VAL A 154 -8.65 0.27 -16.40
CA VAL A 154 -8.46 1.73 -16.51
C VAL A 154 -9.62 2.45 -15.82
N GLN A 155 -10.86 2.03 -16.10
CA GLN A 155 -12.05 2.57 -15.45
C GLN A 155 -11.98 2.42 -13.92
N GLN A 156 -11.61 1.25 -13.40
CA GLN A 156 -11.46 1.03 -11.95
C GLN A 156 -10.38 1.90 -11.29
N VAL A 157 -9.27 2.16 -12.00
CA VAL A 157 -8.23 3.07 -11.52
C VAL A 157 -8.71 4.51 -11.53
N LEU A 158 -9.44 4.94 -12.57
CA LEU A 158 -10.05 6.26 -12.64
C LEU A 158 -11.12 6.46 -11.56
N MET A 159 -11.92 5.43 -11.24
CA MET A 159 -12.85 5.48 -10.11
C MET A 159 -12.13 5.73 -8.79
N LYS A 160 -10.97 5.11 -8.61
CA LYS A 160 -10.14 5.35 -7.43
C LYS A 160 -9.57 6.76 -7.43
N LEU A 161 -9.03 7.21 -8.56
CA LEU A 161 -8.50 8.56 -8.71
C LEU A 161 -9.57 9.63 -8.41
N HIS A 162 -10.79 9.42 -8.89
CA HIS A 162 -11.94 10.29 -8.64
C HIS A 162 -12.35 10.31 -7.17
N LYS A 163 -12.35 9.15 -6.50
CA LYS A 163 -12.60 9.08 -5.05
C LYS A 163 -11.56 9.88 -4.25
N GLU A 164 -10.29 9.75 -4.62
CA GLU A 164 -9.20 10.48 -3.96
C GLU A 164 -9.30 12.00 -4.24
N LEU A 165 -9.77 12.42 -5.43
CA LEU A 165 -10.04 13.84 -5.73
C LEU A 165 -11.04 14.46 -4.74
N GLY A 166 -12.08 13.72 -4.37
CA GLY A 166 -13.10 14.19 -3.41
C GLY A 166 -12.57 14.39 -1.99
N GLY A 167 -11.45 13.75 -1.64
CA GLY A 167 -10.84 13.82 -0.30
C GLY A 167 -9.48 14.52 -0.25
N CYS A 168 -9.01 15.07 -1.36
CA CYS A 168 -7.65 15.62 -1.43
C CYS A 168 -7.59 17.02 -0.81
N PRO A 169 -6.79 17.23 0.27
CA PRO A 169 -6.80 18.50 0.99
C PRO A 169 -5.86 19.56 0.37
N PHE A 170 -5.07 19.21 -0.64
CA PHE A 170 -4.05 20.06 -1.24
C PHE A 170 -4.41 20.40 -2.69
N GLU A 171 -4.63 21.68 -2.97
CA GLU A 171 -5.11 22.13 -4.29
C GLU A 171 -4.15 21.75 -5.44
N THR A 172 -2.84 21.85 -5.24
CA THR A 172 -1.84 21.42 -6.24
C THR A 172 -1.96 19.93 -6.57
N HIS A 173 -2.23 19.09 -5.58
CA HIS A 173 -2.44 17.66 -5.78
C HIS A 173 -3.75 17.41 -6.54
N CYS A 174 -4.83 18.12 -6.17
CA CYS A 174 -6.10 18.07 -6.88
C CYS A 174 -5.95 18.42 -8.37
N GLN A 175 -5.18 19.46 -8.68
CA GLN A 175 -4.96 19.91 -10.06
C GLN A 175 -4.24 18.85 -10.90
N LEU A 176 -3.16 18.27 -10.38
CA LEU A 176 -2.46 17.18 -11.06
C LEU A 176 -3.39 15.99 -11.32
N MET A 177 -4.14 15.57 -10.30
CA MET A 177 -5.05 14.43 -10.39
C MET A 177 -6.19 14.70 -11.38
N ARG A 178 -6.79 15.90 -11.37
CA ARG A 178 -7.88 16.29 -12.28
C ARG A 178 -7.38 16.36 -13.72
N ALA A 179 -6.25 17.03 -13.95
CA ALA A 179 -5.64 17.10 -15.28
C ALA A 179 -5.21 15.73 -15.82
N THR A 180 -4.83 14.80 -14.95
CA THR A 180 -4.50 13.41 -15.33
C THR A 180 -5.75 12.59 -15.59
N PHE A 181 -6.81 12.80 -14.79
CA PHE A 181 -8.10 12.16 -15.00
C PHE A 181 -8.68 12.55 -16.37
N ASP A 182 -8.78 13.86 -16.66
CA ASP A 182 -9.39 14.37 -17.89
C ASP A 182 -8.66 13.87 -19.14
N ARG A 183 -7.31 13.92 -19.15
CA ARG A 183 -6.52 13.44 -20.30
C ARG A 183 -6.67 11.94 -20.53
N VAL A 184 -6.74 11.13 -19.46
CA VAL A 184 -6.88 9.67 -19.60
C VAL A 184 -8.30 9.32 -20.04
N CYS A 185 -9.33 9.99 -19.52
CA CYS A 185 -10.71 9.81 -19.98
C CYS A 185 -10.84 10.12 -21.48
N ALA A 186 -10.29 11.27 -21.93
CA ALA A 186 -10.29 11.65 -23.33
C ALA A 186 -9.54 10.64 -24.22
N PHE A 187 -8.36 10.18 -23.79
CA PHE A 187 -7.57 9.21 -24.54
C PHE A 187 -8.23 7.82 -24.60
N ALA A 188 -8.83 7.37 -23.49
CA ALA A 188 -9.47 6.05 -23.37
C ALA A 188 -10.93 6.02 -23.85
N GLN A 189 -11.46 7.17 -24.30
CA GLN A 189 -12.86 7.34 -24.76
C GLN A 189 -13.85 6.85 -23.69
N LEU A 190 -13.67 7.35 -22.47
CA LEU A 190 -14.47 7.01 -21.30
C LEU A 190 -15.40 8.17 -20.95
N ASP A 191 -16.63 8.15 -21.50
CA ASP A 191 -17.58 9.26 -21.34
C ASP A 191 -18.65 9.02 -20.24
N ASP A 192 -18.84 7.77 -19.79
CA ASP A 192 -19.88 7.39 -18.80
C ASP A 192 -19.33 6.45 -17.72
N VAL A 193 -18.32 6.93 -16.96
CA VAL A 193 -17.83 6.19 -15.80
C VAL A 193 -18.71 6.52 -14.60
N GLN A 194 -19.44 5.52 -14.11
CA GLN A 194 -20.20 5.64 -12.86
C GLN A 194 -19.26 5.56 -11.66
N PHE A 195 -19.43 6.46 -10.70
CA PHE A 195 -18.61 6.56 -9.48
C PHE A 195 -19.49 6.38 -8.23
N PRO A 196 -19.84 5.14 -7.86
CA PRO A 196 -20.66 4.93 -6.68
C PRO A 196 -19.86 5.24 -5.41
N ASP A 197 -20.46 5.97 -4.47
CA ASP A 197 -19.85 6.37 -3.19
C ASP A 197 -19.41 5.17 -2.34
N TRP A 198 -20.07 4.03 -2.52
CA TRP A 198 -19.76 2.78 -1.83
C TRP A 198 -18.63 1.96 -2.48
N TYR A 199 -17.95 2.49 -3.51
CA TYR A 199 -16.84 1.79 -4.15
C TYR A 199 -15.64 1.61 -3.20
N ILE A 200 -15.20 0.36 -3.07
CA ILE A 200 -13.99 -0.04 -2.35
C ILE A 200 -13.02 -0.63 -3.35
N SER A 201 -11.83 -0.03 -3.48
CA SER A 201 -10.80 -0.54 -4.37
C SER A 201 -10.20 -1.83 -3.83
N ALA A 202 -9.92 -2.79 -4.72
CA ALA A 202 -9.17 -3.99 -4.36
C ALA A 202 -7.77 -3.66 -3.79
N ASP A 203 -7.15 -2.55 -4.21
CA ASP A 203 -5.87 -2.08 -3.66
C ASP A 203 -5.99 -1.63 -2.19
N ASP A 204 -7.20 -1.36 -1.71
CA ASP A 204 -7.48 -1.01 -0.32
C ASP A 204 -7.71 -2.23 0.56
N LEU A 205 -7.75 -3.43 -0.03
CA LEU A 205 -7.97 -4.69 0.67
C LEU A 205 -6.71 -5.55 0.65
N MET A 206 -6.40 -6.18 1.77
CA MET A 206 -5.41 -7.26 1.86
C MET A 206 -6.09 -8.51 2.39
N PHE A 207 -6.40 -9.44 1.50
CA PHE A 207 -7.04 -10.69 1.86
C PHE A 207 -6.15 -11.56 2.76
N GLU A 208 -6.77 -12.20 3.75
CA GLU A 208 -6.10 -13.18 4.59
C GLU A 208 -5.74 -14.43 3.79
N ASP A 209 -4.71 -15.14 4.26
CA ASP A 209 -4.25 -16.37 3.64
C ASP A 209 -5.27 -17.48 3.94
N GLY A 210 -5.72 -18.20 2.90
CA GLY A 210 -6.77 -19.21 3.01
C GLY A 210 -7.80 -19.11 1.87
N SER A 211 -8.57 -20.18 1.69
CA SER A 211 -9.72 -20.20 0.79
C SER A 211 -10.90 -19.47 1.42
N GLY A 212 -11.61 -18.66 0.63
CA GLY A 212 -12.90 -18.15 1.06
C GLY A 212 -13.96 -19.24 1.16
N VAL A 213 -15.11 -18.86 1.71
CA VAL A 213 -16.32 -19.68 1.65
C VAL A 213 -17.03 -19.34 0.35
N SER A 214 -17.01 -20.28 -0.60
CA SER A 214 -17.74 -20.15 -1.86
C SER A 214 -19.21 -20.56 -1.68
N GLY A 215 -20.11 -19.76 -2.22
CA GLY A 215 -21.53 -20.09 -2.34
C GLY A 215 -22.03 -19.81 -3.76
N THR A 216 -23.32 -20.06 -4.00
CA THR A 216 -23.96 -19.93 -5.32
C THR A 216 -23.76 -18.56 -5.98
N PHE A 217 -23.60 -17.50 -5.18
CA PHE A 217 -23.53 -16.11 -5.66
C PHE A 217 -22.16 -15.44 -5.46
N GLY A 218 -21.10 -16.23 -5.26
CA GLY A 218 -19.73 -15.71 -5.16
C GLY A 218 -18.94 -16.27 -3.99
N GLU A 219 -17.87 -15.57 -3.61
CA GLU A 219 -16.94 -15.98 -2.56
C GLU A 219 -16.90 -14.96 -1.42
N VAL A 220 -16.88 -15.45 -0.18
CA VAL A 220 -16.74 -14.62 1.02
C VAL A 220 -15.36 -14.88 1.63
N ARG A 221 -14.59 -13.80 1.85
CA ARG A 221 -13.21 -13.87 2.37
C ARG A 221 -12.97 -12.84 3.46
N HIS A 222 -12.12 -13.19 4.43
CA HIS A 222 -11.58 -12.22 5.37
C HIS A 222 -10.53 -11.35 4.68
N ALA A 223 -10.54 -10.05 4.98
CA ALA A 223 -9.53 -9.12 4.52
C ALA A 223 -9.27 -8.04 5.57
N MET A 224 -8.08 -7.45 5.48
CA MET A 224 -7.80 -6.17 6.10
C MET A 224 -8.20 -5.06 5.13
N TRP A 225 -9.10 -4.18 5.55
CA TRP A 225 -9.45 -2.97 4.82
C TRP A 225 -8.66 -1.79 5.36
N PHE A 226 -8.00 -1.07 4.46
CA PHE A 226 -7.19 0.09 4.77
C PHE A 226 -7.89 1.33 4.24
N HIS A 227 -8.27 2.23 5.13
CA HIS A 227 -9.02 3.44 4.79
C HIS A 227 -8.64 4.54 5.77
N ALA A 228 -8.45 5.77 5.28
CA ALA A 228 -8.11 6.93 6.12
C ALA A 228 -6.97 6.72 7.13
N GLY A 229 -5.98 5.87 6.81
CA GLY A 229 -4.87 5.52 7.72
C GLY A 229 -5.21 4.47 8.78
N GLU A 230 -6.46 4.03 8.85
CA GLU A 230 -6.91 2.94 9.70
C GLU A 230 -6.85 1.58 8.99
N ARG A 231 -6.87 0.53 9.81
CA ARG A 231 -6.91 -0.87 9.35
C ARG A 231 -7.99 -1.61 10.11
N THR A 232 -8.97 -2.12 9.39
CA THR A 232 -10.12 -2.81 9.96
C THR A 232 -10.23 -4.21 9.37
N ARG A 233 -10.40 -5.22 10.23
CA ARG A 233 -10.75 -6.58 9.78
C ARG A 233 -12.18 -6.58 9.26
N VAL A 234 -12.38 -7.07 8.05
CA VAL A 234 -13.68 -7.08 7.37
C VAL A 234 -13.93 -8.40 6.67
N MET A 235 -15.21 -8.70 6.44
CA MET A 235 -15.66 -9.77 5.54
C MET A 235 -16.00 -9.15 4.19
N VAL A 236 -15.34 -9.63 3.14
CA VAL A 236 -15.56 -9.17 1.76
C VAL A 236 -16.31 -10.26 1.01
N LYS A 237 -17.47 -9.91 0.46
CA LYS A 237 -18.21 -10.76 -0.47
C LYS A 237 -17.92 -10.31 -1.91
N GLN A 238 -17.20 -11.13 -2.65
CA GLN A 238 -16.96 -10.92 -4.07
C GLN A 238 -18.11 -11.54 -4.86
N LEU A 239 -18.92 -10.69 -5.48
CA LEU A 239 -20.04 -11.11 -6.31
C LEU A 239 -19.55 -11.45 -7.72
N PHE A 240 -19.87 -12.66 -8.18
CA PHE A 240 -19.50 -13.24 -9.49
C PHE A 240 -17.97 -13.33 -9.73
N GLN A 241 -17.49 -14.53 -10.06
CA GLN A 241 -16.12 -14.65 -10.59
C GLN A 241 -16.11 -13.98 -11.97
N ASN A 242 -15.13 -13.13 -12.26
CA ASN A 242 -14.96 -12.60 -13.62
C ASN A 242 -14.79 -13.80 -14.57
N SER A 243 -15.86 -14.20 -15.25
CA SER A 243 -15.77 -15.03 -16.44
C SER A 243 -14.89 -14.27 -17.42
N SER A 244 -13.76 -14.90 -17.74
CA SER A 244 -12.66 -14.35 -18.55
C SER A 244 -13.10 -14.00 -19.96
#